data_AF-A0A494SQV3-F1
#
_entry.id   AF-A0A494SQV3-F1
#
_cell.length_a   1.000
_cell.length_b   1.000
_cell.length_c   1.000
_cell.angle_alpha   90.00
_cell.angle_beta   90.00
_cell.angle_gamma   90.00
#
_symmetry.space_group_name_H-M   'P 1'
#
loop_
_entity.id
_entity.type
_entity.pdbx_description
1 polymer ?
#
loop_
_entity_poly.entity_id
_entity_poly.type
_entity_poly.pdbx_seq_one_letter_code
_entity_poly.pdbx_strand_id
1 'polypeptide(L)' 'MRQPDEGNLFTDLMELGPAPTMAREIVVLIITVALFAVVLALVGPQLPVIIVAAVGLVFMAGRFVFGLREWNKR' A
#
# COMPACT_ATOMS: atom_id res chain seq x y z
N MET A 1 -17.92 -13.89 11.51
CA MET A 1 -17.51 -12.72 10.72
C MET A 1 -16.20 -12.25 11.32
N ARG A 2 -15.10 -12.29 10.57
CA ARG A 2 -13.77 -11.90 11.06
C ARG A 2 -13.81 -10.40 11.35
N GLN A 3 -13.36 -9.95 12.53
CA GLN A 3 -13.39 -8.52 12.82
C GLN A 3 -12.46 -7.80 11.82
N PRO A 4 -12.86 -6.66 11.23
CA PRO A 4 -12.02 -5.90 10.29
C PRO A 4 -10.66 -5.53 10.88
N ASP A 5 -10.54 -5.54 12.20
CA ASP A 5 -9.35 -5.12 12.94
C ASP A 5 -8.42 -6.31 13.30
N GLU A 6 -8.82 -7.57 13.04
CA GLU A 6 -8.05 -8.80 13.32
C GLU A 6 -7.00 -9.15 12.25
N GLY A 7 -7.00 -8.46 11.11
CA GLY A 7 -5.95 -8.62 10.10
C GLY A 7 -4.59 -8.24 10.70
N ASN A 8 -3.52 -8.96 10.36
CA ASN A 8 -2.15 -8.55 10.68
C ASN A 8 -1.57 -7.71 9.53
N LEU A 9 -0.37 -7.14 9.71
CA LEU A 9 0.30 -6.33 8.68
C LEU A 9 0.42 -7.04 7.31
N PHE A 10 0.62 -8.36 7.31
CA PHE A 10 0.64 -9.17 6.09
C PHE A 10 -0.72 -9.20 5.38
N THR A 11 -1.80 -9.20 6.14
CA THR A 11 -3.16 -9.09 5.59
C THR A 11 -3.34 -7.72 4.93
N ASP A 12 -2.91 -6.65 5.60
CA ASP A 12 -3.01 -5.28 5.06
C ASP A 12 -2.21 -5.08 3.77
N LEU A 13 -1.09 -5.80 3.61
CA LEU A 13 -0.26 -5.77 2.39
C LEU A 13 -0.95 -6.46 1.21
N MET A 14 -1.85 -7.40 1.46
CA MET A 14 -2.53 -8.19 0.44
C MET A 14 -3.95 -7.69 0.14
N GLU A 15 -4.51 -6.84 1.01
CA GLU A 15 -5.82 -6.25 0.80
C GLU A 15 -5.80 -5.11 -0.22
N LEU A 16 -6.84 -5.08 -1.07
CA LEU A 16 -7.02 -4.01 -2.06
C LEU A 16 -7.55 -2.70 -1.42
N GLY A 17 -8.21 -2.80 -0.27
CA GLY A 17 -8.75 -1.67 0.48
C GLY A 17 -7.73 -1.04 1.44
N PRO A 18 -8.03 0.15 2.00
CA PRO A 18 -7.18 0.79 3.01
C PRO A 18 -7.13 -0.02 4.30
N ALA A 19 -5.98 0.01 4.98
CA ALA A 19 -5.80 -0.64 6.27
C ALA A 19 -6.76 -0.06 7.34
N PRO A 20 -7.05 -0.79 8.43
CA PRO A 20 -8.02 -0.37 9.44
C PRO A 20 -7.68 0.95 10.15
N THR A 21 -6.39 1.31 10.19
CA THR A 21 -5.89 2.55 10.82
C THR A 21 -4.85 3.25 9.96
N MET A 22 -4.76 4.58 10.11
CA MET A 22 -3.78 5.41 9.39
C MET A 22 -2.33 4.97 9.65
N ALA A 23 -2.00 4.61 10.90
CA ALA A 23 -0.67 4.16 11.26
C ALA A 23 -0.28 2.88 10.53
N ARG A 24 -1.20 1.91 10.40
CA ARG A 24 -0.97 0.66 9.67
C ARG A 24 -0.81 0.91 8.17
N GLU A 25 -1.62 1.80 7.61
CA GLU A 25 -1.50 2.18 6.19
C GLU A 25 -0.12 2.78 5.90
N ILE A 26 0.37 3.68 6.75
CA ILE A 26 1.70 4.29 6.57
C ILE A 26 2.79 3.21 6.54
N VAL A 27 2.73 2.22 7.43
CA VAL A 27 3.69 1.12 7.42
C VAL A 27 3.59 0.29 6.13
N VAL A 28 2.38 0.02 5.64
CA VAL A 28 2.17 -0.66 4.35
C VAL A 28 2.78 0.14 3.20
N LEU A 29 2.57 1.45 3.15
CA LEU A 29 3.14 2.33 2.13
C LEU A 29 4.67 2.30 2.15
N ILE A 30 5.27 2.40 3.34
CA ILE A 30 6.73 2.36 3.50
C ILE A 30 7.29 1.03 2.99
N ILE A 31 6.69 -0.10 3.39
CA ILE A 31 7.12 -1.43 2.95
C ILE A 31 6.98 -1.58 1.44
N THR A 32 5.86 -1.14 0.88
CA THR A 32 5.60 -1.25 -0.57
C THR A 32 6.59 -0.42 -1.38
N VAL A 33 6.90 0.80 -0.95
CA VAL A 33 7.94 1.64 -1.58
C VAL A 33 9.32 0.99 -1.46
N ALA A 34 9.65 0.41 -0.30
CA ALA A 34 10.91 -0.31 -0.12
C ALA A 34 11.02 -1.51 -1.07
N LEU A 35 9.94 -2.27 -1.26
CA LEU A 35 9.89 -3.38 -2.22
C LEU A 35 10.09 -2.91 -3.66
N PHE A 36 9.46 -1.79 -4.05
CA PHE A 36 9.72 -1.20 -5.37
C PHE A 36 11.17 -0.77 -5.56
N ALA A 37 11.79 -0.18 -4.52
CA ALA A 37 13.20 0.19 -4.56
C ALA A 37 14.11 -1.03 -4.73
N VAL A 38 13.81 -2.14 -4.04
CA VAL A 38 14.54 -3.41 -4.22
C VAL A 38 14.39 -3.95 -5.63
N VAL A 39 13.17 -3.97 -6.18
CA VAL A 39 12.93 -4.40 -7.56
C VAL A 39 13.72 -3.53 -8.56
N LEU A 40 13.68 -2.22 -8.39
CA LEU A 40 14.43 -1.28 -9.24
C LEU A 40 15.95 -1.50 -9.13
N ALA A 41 16.47 -1.77 -7.93
CA ALA A 41 17.89 -2.04 -7.71
C ALA A 41 18.35 -3.37 -8.37
N LEU A 42 17.49 -4.38 -8.39
CA LEU A 42 17.80 -5.69 -8.97
C LEU A 42 17.64 -5.74 -10.49
N VAL A 43 16.57 -5.13 -11.02
CA VAL A 43 16.22 -5.20 -12.45
C VAL A 43 16.78 -4.01 -13.25
N GLY A 44 17.02 -2.89 -12.57
CA GLY A 44 17.40 -1.62 -13.18
C GLY A 44 16.21 -0.80 -13.69
N PRO A 45 16.46 0.45 -14.11
CA PRO A 45 15.42 1.37 -14.57
C PRO A 45 15.00 1.07 -16.02
N GLN A 46 14.17 0.05 -16.20
CA GLN A 46 13.56 -0.27 -17.49
C GLN A 46 12.18 0.38 -17.62
N LEU A 47 11.77 0.74 -18.85
CA LEU A 47 10.48 1.37 -19.09
C LEU A 47 9.29 0.59 -18.49
N PRO A 48 9.21 -0.75 -18.60
CA PRO A 48 8.13 -1.52 -17.96
C PRO A 48 8.14 -1.43 -16.42
N VAL A 49 9.32 -1.45 -15.80
CA VAL A 49 9.47 -1.34 -14.34
C VAL A 49 8.98 0.02 -13.86
N ILE A 50 9.32 1.09 -14.59
CA ILE A 50 8.88 2.45 -14.28
C ILE A 50 7.36 2.58 -14.40
N ILE A 51 6.76 2.00 -15.44
CA ILE A 51 5.29 2.01 -15.62
C ILE A 51 4.60 1.30 -14.45
N VAL A 52 5.08 0.11 -14.08
CA VAL A 52 4.51 -0.65 -12.95
C VAL A 52 4.64 0.12 -11.64
N ALA A 53 5.80 0.73 -11.38
CA ALA A 53 6.02 1.56 -10.21
C ALA A 53 5.07 2.78 -10.19
N ALA A 54 4.88 3.45 -11.32
CA ALA A 54 3.97 4.59 -11.43
C ALA A 54 2.51 4.18 -11.15
N VAL A 55 2.05 3.07 -11.72
CA VAL A 55 0.72 2.53 -11.44
C VAL A 55 0.57 2.15 -9.96
N GLY A 56 1.60 1.53 -9.38
CA GLY A 56 1.63 1.20 -7.95
C GLY A 56 1.53 2.42 -7.04
N LEU A 57 2.25 3.50 -7.37
CA LEU A 57 2.16 4.78 -6.65
C LEU A 57 0.75 5.38 -6.71
N VAL A 58 0.12 5.38 -7.89
CA VAL A 58 -1.25 5.88 -8.06
C VAL A 58 -2.24 5.04 -7.25
N PHE A 59 -2.10 3.72 -7.28
CA PHE A 59 -2.92 2.81 -6.49
C PHE A 59 -2.78 3.10 -4.99
N MET A 60 -1.54 3.23 -4.49
CA MET A 60 -1.25 3.58 -3.10
C MET A 60 -1.85 4.93 -2.68
N ALA A 61 -1.72 5.94 -3.53
CA ALA A 61 -2.33 7.25 -3.28
C ALA A 61 -3.86 7.15 -3.20
N GLY A 62 -4.48 6.40 -4.10
CA GLY A 62 -5.92 6.12 -4.09
C GLY A 62 -6.35 5.46 -2.78
N ARG A 63 -5.66 4.37 -2.39
CA ARG A 63 -5.94 3.63 -1.16
C ARG A 63 -5.86 4.53 0.07
N PHE A 64 -4.81 5.35 0.18
CA PHE A 64 -4.65 6.31 1.27
C PHE A 64 -5.78 7.35 1.31
N VAL A 65 -6.16 7.92 0.16
CA VAL A 65 -7.25 8.90 0.06
C VAL A 65 -8.60 8.29 0.47
N PHE A 66 -8.88 7.05 0.07
CA PHE A 66 -10.07 6.34 0.55
C PHE A 66 -10.01 6.08 2.05
N GLY A 67 -8.84 5.70 2.58
CA GLY A 67 -8.60 5.53 4.00
C GLY A 67 -8.88 6.79 4.83
N LEU A 68 -8.47 7.97 4.34
CA LEU A 68 -8.75 9.25 5.02
C LEU A 68 -10.23 9.49 5.29
N ARG A 69 -11.10 9.08 4.36
CA ARG A 69 -12.57 9.21 4.54
C ARG A 69 -13.12 8.24 5.57
N GLU A 70 -12.50 7.07 5.71
CA GLU A 70 -12.98 6.00 6.58
C GLU A 70 -12.49 6.20 8.01
N TRP A 71 -11.22 6.55 8.19
CA TRP A 71 -10.65 6.79 9.53
C TRP A 71 -11.23 8.03 10.20
N ASN A 72 -11.63 9.06 9.44
CA ASN A 72 -12.27 10.26 9.99
C ASN A 72 -13.72 10.06 10.45
N LYS A 73 -14.37 8.95 10.05
CA LYS A 73 -15.74 8.62 10.49
C LYS A 73 -15.78 7.85 11.80
N ARG A 74 -14.65 7.31 12.25
CA ARG A 74 -14.49 6.55 13.48
C ARG A 74 -14.02 7.47 14.60
#